data_AF-A0A534KGU6-F1
#
_entry.id   AF-A0A534KGU6-F1
#
_cell.length_a   1.000
_cell.length_b   1.000
_cell.length_c   1.000
_cell.angle_alpha   90.00
_cell.angle_beta   90.00
_cell.angle_gamma   90.00
#
_symmetry.space_group_name_H-M   'P 1'
#
loop_
_entity.id
_entity.type
_entity.pdbx_description
1 polymer ?
#
loop_
_entity_poly.entity_id
_entity_poly.type
_entity_poly.pdbx_seq_one_letter_code
_entity_poly.pdbx_strand_id
1 'polypeptide(L)'
;MARLAKMPPIQEDIHACTMCGYCVPVCPAYQEAGWEGASPRGRIFALRQYEMRGPLDRLLRRNVKPGEDFARNSWECTGCGACEDICPVDIPFDTLWDDVKEWMVTSGYGRKELEPYLANVRETHNLFGEPTEKRASWIPPEAEQSDNPEVLYWVGCVASYRKQQVARAMVKILNAARVPYKILGPDEWCSGAPLARMGYQEFTKKELMPHNVRAVQETGAKVLVTACAECYRAFARDYRQWGGNPPYSVFHISHYVEKLIREKRIAFTKPLPQKIAFHDACHMSRVSHVYEPPRQALKFIRDLKVLEILPHHEDALCSGAGGGFPAVFPEQAAKVAQRRLDAAEDTGATSLVTTCPHAEMHFEGIAQKRNMTLTIVDLAEMLANAL
;
A
#
# COMPACT_ATOMS: atom_id res chain seq x y z
N MET A 1 -30.15 10.02 -17.42
CA MET A 1 -28.91 9.21 -17.38
C MET A 1 -27.77 10.09 -16.92
N ALA A 2 -26.93 9.62 -15.99
CA ALA A 2 -25.84 10.41 -15.44
C ALA A 2 -24.82 10.77 -16.53
N ARG A 3 -24.48 12.05 -16.61
CA ARG A 3 -23.43 12.58 -17.48
C ARG A 3 -22.09 12.29 -16.80
N LEU A 4 -21.07 11.89 -17.57
CA LEU A 4 -19.70 11.78 -17.07
C LEU A 4 -19.30 13.03 -16.28
N ALA A 5 -18.70 12.82 -15.11
CA ALA A 5 -18.11 13.89 -14.33
C ALA A 5 -17.01 14.58 -15.14
N LYS A 6 -16.67 15.82 -14.76
CA LYS A 6 -15.54 16.53 -15.36
C LYS A 6 -14.27 15.70 -15.11
N MET A 7 -13.48 15.44 -16.15
CA MET A 7 -12.23 14.72 -16.01
C MET A 7 -11.24 15.53 -15.14
N PRO A 8 -10.45 14.87 -14.27
CA PRO A 8 -9.39 15.52 -13.51
C PRO A 8 -8.36 16.19 -14.43
N PRO A 9 -7.54 17.12 -13.90
CA PRO A 9 -6.53 17.85 -14.67
C PRO A 9 -5.31 16.97 -15.01
N ILE A 10 -5.52 15.93 -15.81
CA ILE A 10 -4.51 14.93 -16.22
C ILE A 10 -4.10 15.06 -17.70
N GLN A 11 -4.48 16.16 -18.37
CA GLN A 11 -4.29 16.34 -19.80
C GLN A 11 -2.81 16.27 -20.20
N GLU A 12 -1.94 16.94 -19.46
CA GLU A 12 -0.50 16.98 -19.76
C GLU A 12 0.08 15.56 -19.74
N ASP A 13 -0.19 14.80 -18.67
CA ASP A 13 0.29 13.43 -18.50
C ASP A 13 -0.24 12.49 -19.57
N ILE A 14 -1.56 12.52 -19.83
CA ILE A 14 -2.13 11.64 -20.84
C ILE A 14 -1.55 11.99 -22.21
N HIS A 15 -1.35 13.26 -22.57
CA HIS A 15 -0.83 13.70 -23.88
C HIS A 15 0.70 13.53 -24.02
N ALA A 16 1.44 13.43 -22.91
CA ALA A 16 2.87 13.13 -22.93
C ALA A 16 3.21 11.71 -23.43
N CYS A 17 2.30 10.75 -23.26
CA CYS A 17 2.55 9.35 -23.64
C CYS A 17 2.95 9.17 -25.11
N THR A 18 4.13 8.58 -25.35
CA THR A 18 4.67 8.33 -26.69
C THR A 18 4.26 6.97 -27.28
N MET A 19 3.45 6.19 -26.55
CA MET A 19 3.00 4.84 -26.94
C MET A 19 4.13 3.82 -27.18
N CYS A 20 5.35 4.08 -26.70
CA CYS A 20 6.54 3.26 -26.93
C CYS A 20 6.42 1.79 -26.48
N GLY A 21 5.70 1.50 -25.38
CA GLY A 21 5.41 0.14 -24.93
C GLY A 21 6.25 -0.41 -23.78
N TYR A 22 7.23 0.32 -23.24
CA TYR A 22 8.05 -0.15 -22.11
C TYR A 22 7.23 -0.54 -20.87
N CYS A 23 6.09 0.12 -20.65
CA CYS A 23 5.18 -0.16 -19.54
C CYS A 23 4.36 -1.45 -19.70
N VAL A 24 4.30 -2.04 -20.90
CA VAL A 24 3.48 -3.22 -21.20
C VAL A 24 4.00 -4.49 -20.50
N PRO A 25 5.27 -4.91 -20.68
CA PRO A 25 5.76 -6.17 -20.09
C PRO A 25 5.83 -6.14 -18.56
N VAL A 26 5.97 -4.96 -17.94
CA VAL A 26 6.07 -4.81 -16.48
C VAL A 26 4.71 -4.74 -15.78
N CYS A 27 3.60 -4.59 -16.53
CA CYS A 27 2.28 -4.39 -15.95
C CYS A 27 1.64 -5.74 -15.53
N PRO A 28 1.40 -6.00 -14.23
CA PRO A 28 0.82 -7.27 -13.79
C PRO A 28 -0.59 -7.49 -14.37
N ALA A 29 -1.39 -6.42 -14.48
CA ALA A 29 -2.72 -6.51 -15.08
C ALA A 29 -2.67 -6.95 -16.55
N TYR A 30 -1.72 -6.43 -17.33
CA TYR A 30 -1.54 -6.85 -18.71
C TYR A 30 -1.06 -8.30 -18.80
N GLN A 31 -0.12 -8.71 -17.95
CA GLN A 31 0.37 -10.09 -17.93
C GLN A 31 -0.72 -11.11 -17.57
N GLU A 32 -1.80 -10.69 -16.89
CA GLU A 32 -2.98 -11.54 -16.65
C GLU A 32 -4.02 -11.45 -17.76
N ALA A 33 -4.29 -10.24 -18.27
CA ALA A 33 -5.36 -10.01 -19.24
C ALA A 33 -4.95 -10.35 -20.69
N GLY A 34 -3.67 -10.20 -21.05
CA GLY A 34 -3.14 -10.43 -22.41
C GLY A 34 -3.67 -9.46 -23.48
N TRP A 35 -4.39 -8.42 -23.08
CA TRP A 35 -5.05 -7.49 -23.99
C TRP A 35 -4.47 -6.08 -23.88
N GLU A 36 -4.18 -5.43 -25.01
CA GLU A 36 -3.56 -4.09 -25.04
C GLU A 36 -4.38 -3.05 -24.26
N GLY A 37 -5.71 -3.16 -24.24
CA GLY A 37 -6.57 -2.25 -23.46
C GLY A 37 -6.32 -2.30 -21.94
N ALA A 38 -5.76 -3.39 -21.43
CA ALA A 38 -5.36 -3.56 -20.03
C ALA A 38 -3.88 -3.19 -19.78
N SER A 39 -3.15 -2.76 -20.81
CA SER A 39 -1.80 -2.21 -20.65
C SER A 39 -1.86 -0.76 -20.13
N PRO A 40 -0.80 -0.24 -19.49
CA PRO A 40 -0.77 1.15 -19.04
C PRO A 40 -0.91 2.15 -20.21
N ARG A 41 -0.19 1.92 -21.32
CA ARG A 41 -0.33 2.80 -22.50
C ARG A 41 -1.68 2.66 -23.18
N GLY A 42 -2.29 1.47 -23.20
CA GLY A 42 -3.61 1.25 -23.77
C GLY A 42 -4.70 1.97 -22.97
N ARG A 43 -4.59 1.97 -21.63
CA ARG A 43 -5.43 2.78 -20.74
C ARG A 43 -5.29 4.27 -21.01
N ILE A 44 -4.06 4.79 -21.16
CA ILE A 44 -3.82 6.20 -21.52
C ILE A 44 -4.43 6.53 -22.88
N PHE A 45 -4.24 5.66 -23.88
CA PHE A 45 -4.83 5.83 -25.20
C PHE A 45 -6.35 5.97 -25.11
N ALA A 46 -7.00 5.10 -24.33
CA ALA A 46 -8.44 5.16 -24.12
C ALA A 46 -8.87 6.44 -23.37
N LEU A 47 -8.13 6.86 -22.33
CA LEU A 47 -8.38 8.12 -21.62
C LEU A 47 -8.33 9.33 -22.55
N ARG A 48 -7.34 9.40 -23.46
CA ARG A 48 -7.27 10.45 -24.48
C ARG A 48 -8.54 10.52 -25.33
N GLN A 49 -9.12 9.37 -25.70
CA GLN A 49 -10.34 9.37 -26.50
C GLN A 49 -11.54 9.96 -25.74
N TYR A 50 -11.63 9.74 -24.43
CA TYR A 50 -12.67 10.34 -23.58
C TYR A 50 -12.42 11.83 -23.31
N GLU A 51 -11.15 12.26 -23.28
CA GLU A 51 -10.76 13.66 -23.11
C GLU A 51 -11.10 14.53 -24.30
N MET A 52 -11.00 14.00 -25.53
CA MET A 52 -11.33 14.70 -26.78
C MET A 52 -12.79 15.19 -26.87
N ARG A 53 -13.63 14.89 -25.88
CA ARG A 53 -14.98 15.41 -25.77
C ARG A 53 -14.96 16.95 -25.74
N GLY A 54 -15.40 17.55 -26.84
CA GLY A 54 -15.37 18.99 -27.02
C GLY A 54 -16.68 19.71 -26.67
N PRO A 55 -16.67 21.06 -26.77
CA PRO A 55 -17.89 21.88 -26.66
C PRO A 55 -18.99 21.46 -27.65
N LEU A 56 -18.60 20.96 -28.83
CA LEU A 56 -19.55 20.48 -29.84
C LEU A 56 -20.29 19.21 -29.39
N ASP A 57 -19.63 18.27 -28.71
CA ASP A 57 -20.30 17.09 -28.16
C ASP A 57 -21.30 17.48 -27.07
N ARG A 58 -21.00 18.54 -26.30
CA ARG A 58 -21.93 19.14 -25.34
C ARG A 58 -23.11 19.80 -26.04
N LEU A 59 -22.86 20.56 -27.10
CA LEU A 59 -23.89 21.25 -27.90
C LEU A 59 -24.85 20.25 -28.55
N LEU A 60 -24.29 19.20 -29.17
CA LEU A 60 -25.02 18.14 -29.87
C LEU A 60 -25.58 17.07 -28.91
N ARG A 61 -25.39 17.23 -27.59
CA ARG A 61 -25.83 16.27 -26.56
C ARG A 61 -25.37 14.83 -26.83
N ARG A 62 -24.17 14.65 -27.39
CA ARG A 62 -23.60 13.32 -27.65
C ARG A 62 -23.35 12.60 -26.33
N ASN A 63 -23.83 11.35 -26.26
CA ASN A 63 -23.79 10.52 -25.06
C ASN A 63 -22.55 9.62 -25.05
N VAL A 64 -21.36 10.23 -24.94
CA VAL A 64 -20.11 9.48 -24.80
C VAL A 64 -20.03 8.87 -23.40
N LYS A 65 -19.86 7.56 -23.34
CA LYS A 65 -19.80 6.77 -22.10
C LYS A 65 -18.63 5.80 -22.18
N PRO A 66 -17.92 5.56 -21.06
CA PRO A 66 -17.08 4.40 -20.85
C PRO A 66 -17.77 3.13 -21.32
N GLY A 67 -17.19 2.46 -22.32
CA GLY A 67 -17.54 1.08 -22.63
C GLY A 67 -17.21 0.17 -21.44
N GLU A 68 -17.86 -0.99 -21.35
CA GLU A 68 -17.63 -1.95 -20.27
C GLU A 68 -16.17 -2.40 -20.19
N ASP A 69 -15.53 -2.63 -21.34
CA ASP A 69 -14.11 -3.01 -21.41
C ASP A 69 -13.19 -1.93 -20.86
N PHE A 70 -13.42 -0.67 -21.23
CA PHE A 70 -12.63 0.42 -20.67
C PHE A 70 -12.86 0.52 -19.15
N ALA A 71 -14.11 0.45 -18.70
CA ALA A 71 -14.40 0.46 -17.28
C ALA A 71 -13.71 -0.71 -16.56
N ARG A 72 -13.76 -1.93 -17.13
CA ARG A 72 -13.04 -3.12 -16.61
C ARG A 72 -11.55 -2.86 -16.49
N ASN A 73 -10.91 -2.47 -17.58
CA ASN A 73 -9.48 -2.24 -17.64
C ASN A 73 -9.06 -1.08 -16.71
N SER A 74 -9.94 -0.10 -16.48
CA SER A 74 -9.72 0.99 -15.52
C SER A 74 -9.52 0.47 -14.09
N TRP A 75 -10.26 -0.58 -13.73
CA TRP A 75 -10.23 -1.16 -12.39
C TRP A 75 -9.19 -2.28 -12.23
N GLU A 76 -8.69 -2.86 -13.33
CA GLU A 76 -7.63 -3.89 -13.29
C GLU A 76 -6.25 -3.33 -12.90
N CYS A 77 -6.04 -2.02 -12.97
CA CYS A 77 -4.80 -1.43 -12.51
C CYS A 77 -4.65 -1.58 -10.99
N THR A 78 -3.55 -2.20 -10.58
CA THR A 78 -3.22 -2.45 -9.17
C THR A 78 -2.68 -1.22 -8.43
N GLY A 79 -2.32 -0.14 -9.15
CA GLY A 79 -1.70 1.05 -8.56
C GLY A 79 -0.28 0.79 -8.04
N CYS A 80 0.46 -0.13 -8.65
CA CYS A 80 1.77 -0.55 -8.13
C CYS A 80 2.96 0.28 -8.62
N GLY A 81 2.77 1.24 -9.55
CA GLY A 81 3.85 2.12 -10.03
C GLY A 81 4.89 1.50 -10.98
N ALA A 82 4.83 0.20 -11.31
CA ALA A 82 5.86 -0.43 -12.17
C ALA A 82 5.98 0.22 -13.57
N CYS A 83 4.88 0.79 -14.06
CA CYS A 83 4.86 1.51 -15.33
C CYS A 83 5.38 2.95 -15.25
N GLU A 84 5.42 3.54 -14.05
CA GLU A 84 5.98 4.87 -13.78
C GLU A 84 7.50 4.81 -13.84
N ASP A 85 8.11 3.87 -13.12
CA ASP A 85 9.57 3.72 -13.04
C ASP A 85 10.25 3.48 -14.40
N ILE A 86 9.57 2.79 -15.34
CA ILE A 86 10.11 2.50 -16.67
C ILE A 86 9.68 3.51 -17.74
N CYS A 87 8.91 4.55 -17.37
CA CYS A 87 8.35 5.49 -18.33
C CYS A 87 9.43 6.46 -18.83
N PRO A 88 9.76 6.51 -20.13
CA PRO A 88 10.81 7.41 -20.64
C PRO A 88 10.40 8.90 -20.66
N VAL A 89 9.16 9.21 -20.28
CA VAL A 89 8.60 10.57 -20.24
C VAL A 89 7.98 10.89 -18.88
N ASP A 90 8.33 10.12 -17.85
CA ASP A 90 8.02 10.40 -16.44
C ASP A 90 6.54 10.65 -16.12
N ILE A 91 5.63 9.94 -16.79
CA ILE A 91 4.19 9.99 -16.47
C ILE A 91 3.94 9.40 -15.08
N PRO A 92 3.32 10.15 -14.15
CA PRO A 92 3.10 9.73 -12.77
C PRO A 92 1.89 8.78 -12.67
N PHE A 93 2.01 7.57 -13.23
CA PHE A 93 0.94 6.59 -13.33
C PHE A 93 0.31 6.20 -11.99
N ASP A 94 1.04 6.21 -10.87
CA ASP A 94 0.51 5.95 -9.53
C ASP A 94 -0.59 6.96 -9.17
N THR A 95 -0.27 8.27 -9.18
CA THR A 95 -1.23 9.32 -8.80
C THR A 95 -2.26 9.59 -9.89
N LEU A 96 -1.85 9.56 -11.17
CA LEU A 96 -2.76 9.74 -12.29
C LEU A 96 -3.90 8.73 -12.20
N TRP A 97 -3.60 7.49 -11.82
CA TRP A 97 -4.61 6.45 -11.79
C TRP A 97 -5.51 6.49 -10.56
N ASP A 98 -5.03 7.01 -9.43
CA ASP A 98 -5.88 7.33 -8.27
C ASP A 98 -6.95 8.35 -8.69
N ASP A 99 -6.56 9.41 -9.42
CA ASP A 99 -7.48 10.43 -9.95
C ASP A 99 -8.46 9.85 -10.98
N VAL A 100 -8.00 8.95 -11.86
CA VAL A 100 -8.86 8.25 -12.83
C VAL A 100 -9.89 7.38 -12.12
N LYS A 101 -9.51 6.63 -11.08
CA LYS A 101 -10.46 5.80 -10.32
C LYS A 101 -11.50 6.64 -9.59
N GLU A 102 -11.10 7.77 -9.00
CA GLU A 102 -12.04 8.74 -8.42
C GLU A 102 -13.01 9.30 -9.47
N TRP A 103 -12.50 9.65 -10.65
CA TRP A 103 -13.33 10.07 -11.77
C TRP A 103 -14.31 8.99 -12.23
N MET A 104 -13.91 7.72 -12.23
CA MET A 104 -14.77 6.59 -12.56
C MET A 104 -15.89 6.42 -11.53
N VAL A 105 -15.58 6.50 -10.22
CA VAL A 105 -16.58 6.45 -9.14
C VAL A 105 -17.59 7.60 -9.29
N THR A 106 -17.12 8.84 -9.39
CA THR A 106 -17.98 10.03 -9.51
C THR A 106 -18.80 10.06 -10.81
N SER A 107 -18.32 9.38 -11.85
CA SER A 107 -19.02 9.20 -13.12
C SER A 107 -20.04 8.04 -13.13
N GLY A 108 -20.19 7.31 -12.03
CA GLY A 108 -21.13 6.19 -11.90
C GLY A 108 -20.61 4.85 -12.43
N TYR A 109 -19.30 4.72 -12.64
CA TYR A 109 -18.60 3.50 -13.06
C TYR A 109 -17.73 2.93 -11.94
N GLY A 110 -18.12 3.17 -10.68
CA GLY A 110 -17.54 2.52 -9.51
C GLY A 110 -17.76 1.00 -9.52
N ARG A 111 -17.07 0.30 -8.63
CA ARG A 111 -17.24 -1.14 -8.42
C ARG A 111 -18.03 -1.39 -7.16
N LYS A 112 -19.15 -2.11 -7.30
CA LYS A 112 -20.04 -2.47 -6.18
C LYS A 112 -19.31 -3.27 -5.10
N GLU A 113 -18.30 -4.04 -5.50
CA GLU A 113 -17.44 -4.84 -4.62
C GLU A 113 -16.61 -3.97 -3.66
N LEU A 114 -16.42 -2.68 -4.00
CA LEU A 114 -15.63 -1.73 -3.20
C LEU A 114 -16.48 -0.86 -2.28
N GLU A 115 -17.80 -0.76 -2.52
CA GLU A 115 -18.72 0.03 -1.69
C GLU A 115 -18.72 -0.38 -0.20
N PRO A 116 -18.64 -1.69 0.16
CA PRO A 116 -18.56 -2.10 1.56
C PRO A 116 -17.34 -1.54 2.28
N TYR A 117 -16.19 -1.36 1.62
CA TYR A 117 -15.00 -0.79 2.27
C TYR A 117 -15.22 0.67 2.67
N LEU A 118 -15.87 1.45 1.80
CA LEU A 118 -16.21 2.84 2.12
C LEU A 118 -17.24 2.90 3.26
N ALA A 119 -18.27 2.04 3.22
CA ALA A 119 -19.29 1.97 4.27
C ALA A 119 -18.67 1.59 5.62
N ASN A 120 -17.84 0.54 5.66
CA ASN A 120 -17.13 0.09 6.84
C ASN A 120 -16.29 1.20 7.47
N VAL A 121 -15.51 1.94 6.66
CA VAL A 121 -14.66 3.01 7.19
C VAL A 121 -15.48 4.21 7.64
N ARG A 122 -16.63 4.50 7.02
CA ARG A 122 -17.55 5.56 7.50
C ARG A 122 -18.18 5.23 8.85
N GLU A 123 -18.53 3.98 9.06
CA GLU A 123 -19.25 3.55 10.27
C GLU A 123 -18.30 3.21 11.43
N THR A 124 -17.21 2.50 11.13
CA THR A 124 -16.33 1.89 12.14
C THR A 124 -14.88 2.35 12.04
N HIS A 125 -14.58 3.28 11.13
CA HIS A 125 -13.23 3.83 10.93
C HIS A 125 -12.15 2.79 10.60
N ASN A 126 -12.54 1.59 10.16
CA ASN A 126 -11.63 0.54 9.71
C ASN A 126 -12.18 -0.22 8.49
N LEU A 127 -11.29 -0.89 7.75
CA LEU A 127 -11.63 -1.55 6.49
C LEU A 127 -12.55 -2.77 6.65
N PHE A 128 -12.63 -3.35 7.85
CA PHE A 128 -13.27 -4.64 8.09
C PHE A 128 -14.69 -4.53 8.65
N GLY A 129 -15.16 -3.32 8.99
CA GLY A 129 -16.48 -3.12 9.58
C GLY A 129 -16.56 -3.63 11.03
N GLU A 130 -15.42 -3.79 11.70
CA GLU A 130 -15.38 -4.32 13.06
C GLU A 130 -15.53 -3.21 14.12
N PRO A 131 -16.07 -3.53 15.31
CA PRO A 131 -16.21 -2.56 16.40
C PRO A 131 -14.90 -1.85 16.73
N THR A 132 -14.95 -0.53 16.89
CA THR A 132 -13.78 0.33 17.15
C THR A 132 -13.07 -0.04 18.45
N GLU A 133 -13.80 -0.53 19.45
CA GLU A 133 -13.26 -0.94 20.75
C GLU A 133 -12.32 -2.15 20.61
N LYS A 134 -12.52 -3.00 19.59
CA LYS A 134 -11.66 -4.16 19.33
C LYS A 134 -10.30 -3.78 18.77
N ARG A 135 -10.11 -2.55 18.27
CA ARG A 135 -8.85 -2.11 17.64
C ARG A 135 -7.63 -2.23 18.55
N ALA A 136 -7.83 -2.07 19.85
CA ALA A 136 -6.80 -2.14 20.87
C ALA A 136 -6.72 -3.50 21.60
N SER A 137 -7.56 -4.48 21.24
CA SER A 137 -7.67 -5.76 21.96
C SER A 137 -6.42 -6.62 21.95
N TRP A 138 -5.49 -6.38 21.01
CA TRP A 138 -4.24 -7.11 20.88
C TRP A 138 -3.09 -6.54 21.70
N ILE A 139 -3.26 -5.33 22.28
CA ILE A 139 -2.19 -4.64 23.01
C ILE A 139 -1.75 -5.54 24.17
N PRO A 140 -0.48 -5.98 24.18
CA PRO A 140 -0.04 -6.93 25.17
C PRO A 140 0.15 -6.23 26.54
N PRO A 141 0.01 -6.95 27.67
CA PRO A 141 0.14 -6.36 29.02
C PRO A 141 1.48 -5.65 29.26
N GLU A 142 2.54 -6.10 28.61
CA GLU A 142 3.87 -5.50 28.68
C GLU A 142 4.04 -4.20 27.89
N ALA A 143 3.01 -3.70 27.19
CA ALA A 143 3.11 -2.45 26.43
C ALA A 143 3.34 -1.24 27.35
N GLU A 144 4.50 -0.58 27.24
CA GLU A 144 4.89 0.57 28.05
C GLU A 144 4.44 1.89 27.41
N GLN A 145 3.13 2.16 27.46
CA GLN A 145 2.60 3.43 26.93
C GLN A 145 2.95 4.63 27.80
N SER A 146 3.23 5.77 27.17
CA SER A 146 3.56 7.03 27.83
C SER A 146 2.54 8.12 27.53
N ASP A 147 2.21 8.95 28.52
CA ASP A 147 1.41 10.16 28.34
C ASP A 147 2.22 11.33 27.74
N ASN A 148 3.55 11.22 27.71
CA ASN A 148 4.45 12.15 27.02
C ASN A 148 5.28 11.38 25.97
N PRO A 149 4.65 10.86 24.90
CA PRO A 149 5.32 10.00 23.94
C PRO A 149 6.35 10.77 23.09
N GLU A 150 7.52 10.16 22.87
CA GLU A 150 8.45 10.54 21.81
C GLU A 150 7.85 10.14 20.44
N VAL A 151 7.24 8.95 20.41
CA VAL A 151 6.75 8.28 19.21
C VAL A 151 5.26 7.94 19.32
N LEU A 152 4.51 8.23 18.26
CA LEU A 152 3.25 7.57 18.01
C LEU A 152 3.48 6.30 17.20
N TYR A 153 3.05 5.15 17.72
CA TYR A 153 2.97 3.94 16.90
C TYR A 153 1.63 3.89 16.17
N TRP A 154 1.67 4.12 14.85
CA TRP A 154 0.52 3.95 13.97
C TRP A 154 0.41 2.50 13.50
N VAL A 155 -0.63 1.83 13.98
CA VAL A 155 -0.79 0.37 13.87
C VAL A 155 -1.37 -0.01 12.49
N GLY A 156 -2.42 0.70 12.07
CA GLY A 156 -3.15 0.45 10.84
C GLY A 156 -4.13 -0.74 10.94
N CYS A 157 -5.12 -0.77 10.04
CA CYS A 157 -6.23 -1.72 10.13
C CYS A 157 -5.79 -3.19 10.11
N VAL A 158 -4.92 -3.58 9.17
CA VAL A 158 -4.54 -4.99 9.00
C VAL A 158 -3.84 -5.51 10.25
N ALA A 159 -2.87 -4.77 10.79
CA ALA A 159 -2.16 -5.19 11.99
C ALA A 159 -3.06 -5.16 13.25
N SER A 160 -4.03 -4.24 13.35
CA SER A 160 -4.96 -4.24 14.49
C SER A 160 -5.93 -5.42 14.51
N TYR A 161 -6.40 -5.88 13.34
CA TYR A 161 -7.54 -6.82 13.25
C TYR A 161 -7.24 -8.20 12.66
N ARG A 162 -6.17 -8.35 11.89
CA ARG A 162 -5.84 -9.62 11.19
C ARG A 162 -4.44 -10.10 11.49
N LYS A 163 -3.47 -9.18 11.52
CA LYS A 163 -2.03 -9.42 11.64
C LYS A 163 -1.46 -8.87 12.95
N GLN A 164 -2.10 -9.23 14.05
CA GLN A 164 -1.80 -8.71 15.39
C GLN A 164 -0.38 -9.08 15.86
N GLN A 165 0.23 -10.12 15.31
CA GLN A 165 1.62 -10.47 15.56
C GLN A 165 2.59 -9.38 15.08
N VAL A 166 2.31 -8.69 13.97
CA VAL A 166 3.08 -7.52 13.52
C VAL A 166 2.97 -6.38 14.52
N ALA A 167 1.76 -6.16 15.03
CA ALA A 167 1.51 -5.12 16.01
C ALA A 167 2.24 -5.37 17.34
N ARG A 168 2.24 -6.63 17.82
CA ARG A 168 3.00 -7.06 18.99
C ARG A 168 4.51 -7.01 18.77
N ALA A 169 4.98 -7.34 17.56
CA ALA A 169 6.40 -7.24 17.20
C ALA A 169 6.90 -5.79 17.31
N MET A 170 6.12 -4.82 16.84
CA MET A 170 6.41 -3.40 17.01
C MET A 170 6.51 -2.97 18.47
N VAL A 171 5.55 -3.40 19.32
CA VAL A 171 5.60 -3.14 20.78
C VAL A 171 6.87 -3.72 21.39
N LYS A 172 7.23 -4.97 21.04
CA LYS A 172 8.47 -5.60 21.52
C LYS A 172 9.72 -4.78 21.15
N ILE A 173 9.79 -4.26 19.93
CA ILE A 173 10.91 -3.43 19.47
C ILE A 173 10.97 -2.10 20.23
N LEU A 174 9.84 -1.41 20.39
CA LEU A 174 9.78 -0.11 21.08
C LEU A 174 10.10 -0.24 22.58
N ASN A 175 9.60 -1.28 23.24
CA ASN A 175 9.92 -1.60 24.63
C ASN A 175 11.42 -1.92 24.80
N ALA A 176 11.99 -2.78 23.94
CA ALA A 176 13.41 -3.11 23.99
C ALA A 176 14.30 -1.86 23.81
N ALA A 177 13.86 -0.92 22.99
CA ALA A 177 14.51 0.36 22.74
C ALA A 177 14.29 1.41 23.86
N ARG A 178 13.42 1.10 24.83
CA ARG A 178 12.93 2.03 25.86
C ARG A 178 12.45 3.34 25.25
N VAL A 179 11.71 3.25 24.15
CA VAL A 179 11.08 4.41 23.48
C VAL A 179 9.80 4.74 24.22
N PRO A 180 9.62 5.97 24.74
CA PRO A 180 8.31 6.39 25.21
C PRO A 180 7.38 6.50 24.01
N TYR A 181 6.36 5.64 23.94
CA TYR A 181 5.41 5.66 22.80
C TYR A 181 3.96 5.67 23.24
N LYS A 182 3.08 6.03 22.31
CA LYS A 182 1.62 5.95 22.48
C LYS A 182 1.00 5.20 21.31
N ILE A 183 -0.04 4.41 21.61
CA ILE A 183 -0.93 3.79 20.63
C ILE A 183 -2.30 4.46 20.78
N LEU A 184 -2.90 4.94 19.69
CA LEU A 184 -4.19 5.64 19.73
C LEU A 184 -5.37 4.72 20.09
N GLY A 185 -5.25 3.42 19.81
CA GLY A 185 -6.34 2.48 20.06
C GLY A 185 -7.59 2.85 19.25
N PRO A 186 -8.78 2.95 19.85
CA PRO A 186 -10.02 3.30 19.14
C PRO A 186 -10.00 4.64 18.39
N ASP A 187 -9.17 5.60 18.80
CA ASP A 187 -9.05 6.90 18.15
C ASP A 187 -8.26 6.84 16.83
N GLU A 188 -7.57 5.72 16.55
CA GLU A 188 -6.91 5.49 15.29
C GLU A 188 -7.92 5.14 14.20
N TRP A 189 -8.11 6.04 13.23
CA TRP A 189 -8.94 5.75 12.07
C TRP A 189 -8.13 5.04 10.97
N CYS A 190 -8.80 4.65 9.89
CA CYS A 190 -8.10 4.13 8.71
C CYS A 190 -7.20 5.24 8.15
N SER A 191 -5.97 4.89 7.72
CA SER A 191 -5.10 5.83 7.00
C SER A 191 -5.72 6.36 5.69
N GLY A 192 -6.76 5.68 5.17
CA GLY A 192 -7.42 6.02 3.91
C GLY A 192 -6.64 5.67 2.65
N ALA A 193 -5.37 5.23 2.77
CA ALA A 193 -4.56 4.83 1.61
C ALA A 193 -5.27 3.79 0.71
N PRO A 194 -5.86 2.70 1.23
CA PRO A 194 -6.58 1.74 0.40
C PRO A 194 -7.82 2.35 -0.28
N LEU A 195 -8.57 3.18 0.45
CA LEU A 195 -9.76 3.86 -0.07
C LEU A 195 -9.43 4.82 -1.20
N ALA A 196 -8.31 5.55 -1.11
CA ALA A 196 -7.85 6.41 -2.19
C ALA A 196 -7.61 5.61 -3.48
N ARG A 197 -6.91 4.48 -3.41
CA ARG A 197 -6.71 3.57 -4.57
C ARG A 197 -7.99 2.85 -5.04
N MET A 198 -9.06 2.91 -4.26
CA MET A 198 -10.40 2.41 -4.62
C MET A 198 -11.28 3.52 -5.23
N GLY A 199 -10.75 4.72 -5.45
CA GLY A 199 -11.48 5.86 -6.01
C GLY A 199 -12.28 6.68 -5.00
N TYR A 200 -12.00 6.51 -3.69
CA TYR A 200 -12.64 7.25 -2.60
C TYR A 200 -11.65 8.23 -1.93
N GLN A 201 -10.80 8.85 -2.75
CA GLN A 201 -9.77 9.77 -2.30
C GLN A 201 -10.37 11.03 -1.67
N GLU A 202 -11.44 11.59 -2.23
CA GLU A 202 -12.12 12.78 -1.69
C GLU A 202 -12.62 12.59 -0.25
N PHE A 203 -13.17 11.42 0.06
CA PHE A 203 -13.56 11.07 1.43
C PHE A 203 -12.34 11.02 2.35
N THR A 204 -11.23 10.45 1.87
CA THR A 204 -9.98 10.42 2.63
C THR A 204 -9.43 11.82 2.90
N LYS A 205 -9.44 12.70 1.89
CA LYS A 205 -8.96 14.09 1.99
C LYS A 205 -9.78 14.91 2.98
N LYS A 206 -11.11 14.76 2.96
CA LYS A 206 -12.02 15.61 3.73
C LYS A 206 -12.23 15.13 5.17
N GLU A 207 -12.25 13.83 5.40
CA GLU A 207 -12.66 13.26 6.69
C GLU A 207 -11.47 12.58 7.41
N LEU A 208 -10.82 11.61 6.76
CA LEU A 208 -9.82 10.76 7.42
C LEU A 208 -8.51 11.50 7.68
N MET A 209 -7.95 12.18 6.67
CA MET A 209 -6.68 12.88 6.80
C MET A 209 -6.71 13.96 7.89
N PRO A 210 -7.70 14.87 7.94
CA PRO A 210 -7.73 15.90 8.99
C PRO A 210 -7.84 15.32 10.39
N HIS A 211 -8.67 14.28 10.56
CA HIS A 211 -8.75 13.55 11.83
C HIS A 211 -7.40 12.94 12.22
N ASN A 212 -6.81 12.14 11.33
CA ASN A 212 -5.57 11.42 11.60
C ASN A 212 -4.41 12.38 11.93
N VAL A 213 -4.28 13.49 11.19
CA VAL A 213 -3.24 14.49 11.45
C VAL A 213 -3.42 15.10 12.84
N ARG A 214 -4.64 15.51 13.19
CA ARG A 214 -4.98 16.07 14.50
C ARG A 214 -4.77 15.07 15.63
N ALA A 215 -5.29 13.86 15.51
CA ALA A 215 -5.19 12.83 16.54
C ALA A 215 -3.74 12.51 16.90
N VAL A 216 -2.86 12.43 15.89
CA VAL A 216 -1.41 12.25 16.11
C VAL A 216 -0.82 13.50 16.79
N GLN A 217 -1.15 14.69 16.31
CA GLN A 217 -0.63 15.96 16.85
C GLN A 217 -1.01 16.18 18.32
N GLU A 218 -2.24 15.82 18.71
CA GLU A 218 -2.76 15.94 20.08
C GLU A 218 -2.00 15.06 21.08
N THR A 219 -1.35 13.98 20.63
CA THR A 219 -0.48 13.16 21.49
C THR A 219 0.84 13.85 21.84
N GLY A 220 1.21 14.93 21.14
CA GLY A 220 2.49 15.62 21.32
C GLY A 220 3.71 14.92 20.71
N ALA A 221 3.56 13.69 20.20
CA ALA A 221 4.63 12.93 19.58
C ALA A 221 5.24 13.67 18.38
N LYS A 222 6.58 13.65 18.27
CA LYS A 222 7.32 14.30 17.17
C LYS A 222 7.59 13.35 16.01
N VAL A 223 7.36 12.06 16.24
CA VAL A 223 7.64 10.98 15.31
C VAL A 223 6.42 10.06 15.25
N LEU A 224 5.96 9.73 14.04
CA LEU A 224 5.02 8.65 13.77
C LEU A 224 5.79 7.48 13.15
N VAL A 225 5.64 6.29 13.71
CA VAL A 225 6.24 5.06 13.17
C VAL A 225 5.13 4.08 12.78
N THR A 226 5.29 3.38 11.66
CA THR A 226 4.39 2.30 11.24
C THR A 226 5.16 1.13 10.62
N ALA A 227 4.60 -0.08 10.69
CA ALA A 227 5.11 -1.27 9.98
C ALA A 227 4.39 -1.52 8.64
N CYS A 228 3.47 -0.64 8.24
CA CYS A 228 2.67 -0.83 7.04
C CYS A 228 3.11 0.11 5.91
N ALA A 229 3.61 -0.44 4.81
CA ALA A 229 3.92 0.31 3.58
C ALA A 229 2.79 1.22 3.09
N GLU A 230 1.52 0.76 3.17
CA GLU A 230 0.39 1.56 2.71
C GLU A 230 0.12 2.76 3.63
N CYS A 231 0.19 2.56 4.95
CA CYS A 231 0.06 3.65 5.92
C CYS A 231 1.24 4.61 5.81
N TYR A 232 2.47 4.10 5.60
CA TYR A 232 3.64 4.93 5.39
C TYR A 232 3.46 5.86 4.19
N ARG A 233 3.03 5.36 3.01
CA ARG A 233 2.72 6.21 1.84
C ARG A 233 1.70 7.30 2.19
N ALA A 234 0.63 6.95 2.90
CA ALA A 234 -0.43 7.92 3.24
C ALA A 234 0.13 9.12 4.01
N PHE A 235 0.87 8.87 5.10
CA PHE A 235 1.41 9.93 5.95
C PHE A 235 2.64 10.63 5.36
N ALA A 236 3.53 9.89 4.69
CA ALA A 236 4.78 10.43 4.18
C ALA A 236 4.61 11.22 2.87
N ARG A 237 3.61 10.85 2.04
CA ARG A 237 3.42 11.38 0.69
C ARG A 237 2.01 11.93 0.46
N ASP A 238 1.00 11.06 0.52
CA ASP A 238 -0.34 11.40 0.01
C ASP A 238 -0.96 12.59 0.76
N TYR A 239 -0.87 12.60 2.10
CA TYR A 239 -1.43 13.67 2.91
C TYR A 239 -0.80 15.02 2.56
N ARG A 240 0.50 15.07 2.30
CA ARG A 240 1.19 16.31 1.88
C ARG A 240 0.71 16.78 0.51
N GLN A 241 0.57 15.86 -0.44
CA GLN A 241 0.05 16.19 -1.78
C GLN A 241 -1.39 16.71 -1.73
N TRP A 242 -2.17 16.30 -0.74
CA TRP A 242 -3.55 16.75 -0.55
C TRP A 242 -3.68 17.99 0.35
N GLY A 243 -2.57 18.66 0.67
CA GLY A 243 -2.56 19.88 1.48
C GLY A 243 -2.59 19.64 2.99
N GLY A 244 -2.51 18.40 3.44
CA GLY A 244 -2.23 18.06 4.84
C GLY A 244 -0.78 18.43 5.20
N ASN A 245 -0.58 18.94 6.41
CA ASN A 245 0.74 19.33 6.89
C ASN A 245 1.05 18.64 8.24
N PRO A 246 1.36 17.33 8.25
CA PRO A 246 1.66 16.61 9.48
C PRO A 246 2.89 17.23 10.18
N PRO A 247 2.76 17.77 11.40
CA PRO A 247 3.83 18.50 12.09
C PRO A 247 4.85 17.56 12.78
N TYR A 248 5.00 16.35 12.26
CA TYR A 248 5.82 15.27 12.81
C TYR A 248 6.53 14.51 11.69
N SER A 249 7.64 13.86 12.04
CA SER A 249 8.38 13.01 11.11
C SER A 249 7.72 11.65 10.97
N VAL A 250 7.70 11.09 9.77
CA VAL A 250 7.04 9.81 9.47
C VAL A 250 8.11 8.78 9.12
N PHE A 251 8.12 7.66 9.85
CA PHE A 251 9.03 6.55 9.62
C PHE A 251 8.27 5.25 9.39
N HIS A 252 8.77 4.45 8.44
CA HIS A 252 8.52 3.02 8.44
C HIS A 252 9.49 2.35 9.43
N ILE A 253 9.10 1.21 10.02
CA ILE A 253 9.94 0.49 11.00
C ILE A 253 11.34 0.16 10.46
N SER A 254 11.46 -0.12 9.16
CA SER A 254 12.74 -0.37 8.50
C SER A 254 13.74 0.78 8.67
N HIS A 255 13.27 2.03 8.59
CA HIS A 255 14.10 3.21 8.84
C HIS A 255 14.35 3.39 10.34
N TYR A 256 13.30 3.21 11.14
CA TYR A 256 13.33 3.56 12.55
C TYR A 256 14.28 2.65 13.33
N VAL A 257 14.31 1.36 13.02
CA VAL A 257 15.24 0.40 13.66
C VAL A 257 16.70 0.75 13.40
N GLU A 258 17.05 1.17 12.19
CA GLU A 258 18.41 1.61 11.90
C GLU A 258 18.81 2.81 12.79
N LYS A 259 17.91 3.79 12.95
CA LYS A 259 18.10 4.90 13.88
C LYS A 259 18.33 4.40 15.31
N LEU A 260 17.47 3.50 15.80
CA LEU A 260 17.57 2.95 17.16
C LEU A 260 18.90 2.20 17.39
N ILE A 261 19.39 1.46 16.39
CA ILE A 261 20.67 0.75 16.45
C ILE A 261 21.84 1.74 16.50
N ARG A 262 21.84 2.76 15.62
CA ARG A 262 22.89 3.81 15.59
C ARG A 262 22.94 4.60 16.90
N GLU A 263 21.78 4.82 17.53
CA GLU A 263 21.66 5.46 18.84
C GLU A 263 21.95 4.50 20.01
N LYS A 264 22.34 3.25 19.74
CA LYS A 264 22.64 2.21 20.74
C LYS A 264 21.47 1.93 21.69
N ARG A 265 20.23 2.15 21.24
CA ARG A 265 19.01 1.85 22.00
C ARG A 265 18.63 0.38 21.93
N ILE A 266 18.92 -0.28 20.81
CA ILE A 266 18.72 -1.73 20.63
C ILE A 266 19.95 -2.34 19.97
N ALA A 267 20.10 -3.65 20.18
CA ALA A 267 20.99 -4.51 19.42
C ALA A 267 20.30 -5.86 19.22
N PHE A 268 20.48 -6.47 18.05
CA PHE A 268 19.99 -7.82 17.80
C PHE A 268 20.97 -8.84 18.35
N THR A 269 20.57 -9.51 19.43
CA THR A 269 21.44 -10.46 20.15
C THR A 269 21.18 -11.91 19.81
N LYS A 270 19.99 -12.21 19.26
CA LYS A 270 19.60 -13.56 18.88
C LYS A 270 19.91 -13.82 17.40
N PRO A 271 20.72 -14.85 17.10
CA PRO A 271 20.93 -15.25 15.71
C PRO A 271 19.66 -15.87 15.12
N LEU A 272 19.44 -15.64 13.83
CA LEU A 272 18.36 -16.28 13.06
C LEU A 272 18.96 -17.08 11.90
N PRO A 273 19.43 -18.33 12.11
CA PRO A 273 20.10 -19.15 11.09
C PRO A 273 19.13 -19.67 10.04
N GLN A 274 18.59 -18.77 9.20
CA GLN A 274 17.60 -19.07 8.17
C GLN A 274 17.87 -18.26 6.89
N LYS A 275 17.32 -18.75 5.78
CA LYS A 275 17.34 -18.07 4.48
C LYS A 275 15.97 -17.49 4.21
N ILE A 276 15.92 -16.21 3.88
CA ILE A 276 14.67 -15.52 3.57
C ILE A 276 14.70 -14.99 2.15
N ALA A 277 13.54 -14.95 1.51
CA ALA A 277 13.32 -14.26 0.26
C ALA A 277 12.69 -12.90 0.58
N PHE A 278 13.19 -11.82 -0.02
CA PHE A 278 12.67 -10.47 0.26
C PHE A 278 11.71 -9.97 -0.84
N HIS A 279 10.53 -9.49 -0.43
CA HIS A 279 9.55 -8.86 -1.29
C HIS A 279 9.53 -7.34 -1.09
N ASP A 280 9.88 -6.60 -2.14
CA ASP A 280 9.74 -5.15 -2.21
C ASP A 280 8.25 -4.76 -2.35
N ALA A 281 7.62 -4.37 -1.24
CA ALA A 281 6.26 -3.84 -1.28
C ALA A 281 6.22 -2.51 -2.06
N CYS A 282 5.38 -2.41 -3.09
CA CYS A 282 5.39 -1.28 -4.04
C CYS A 282 5.24 0.11 -3.41
N HIS A 283 4.46 0.22 -2.33
CA HIS A 283 4.24 1.50 -1.64
C HIS A 283 5.47 2.00 -0.88
N MET A 284 6.37 1.10 -0.49
CA MET A 284 7.68 1.43 0.08
C MET A 284 8.71 1.64 -1.03
N SER A 285 8.83 0.68 -1.95
CA SER A 285 9.80 0.68 -3.03
C SER A 285 9.48 1.76 -4.07
N ARG A 286 8.68 1.46 -5.10
CA ARG A 286 8.47 2.37 -6.24
C ARG A 286 7.84 3.70 -5.88
N VAL A 287 6.87 3.70 -4.98
CA VAL A 287 6.07 4.91 -4.71
C VAL A 287 6.73 5.84 -3.70
N SER A 288 7.55 5.32 -2.79
CA SER A 288 8.24 6.11 -1.77
C SER A 288 9.77 6.11 -1.93
N HIS A 289 10.29 5.41 -2.95
CA HIS A 289 11.70 5.20 -3.26
C HIS A 289 12.55 4.65 -2.09
N VAL A 290 11.94 3.79 -1.27
CA VAL A 290 12.56 3.15 -0.10
C VAL A 290 12.90 1.70 -0.41
N TYR A 291 14.12 1.48 -0.88
CA TYR A 291 14.62 0.15 -1.26
C TYR A 291 15.61 -0.44 -0.24
N GLU A 292 16.63 0.32 0.11
CA GLU A 292 17.72 -0.16 0.96
C GLU A 292 17.38 -0.30 2.44
N PRO A 293 16.60 0.60 3.08
CA PRO A 293 16.39 0.55 4.52
C PRO A 293 15.84 -0.78 5.06
N PRO A 294 14.86 -1.45 4.42
CA PRO A 294 14.45 -2.80 4.83
C PRO A 294 15.59 -3.83 4.81
N ARG A 295 16.43 -3.80 3.77
CA ARG A 295 17.59 -4.69 3.62
C ARG A 295 18.65 -4.41 4.68
N GLN A 296 18.92 -3.13 4.93
CA GLN A 296 19.88 -2.71 5.96
C GLN A 296 19.42 -3.12 7.36
N ALA A 297 18.13 -2.97 7.68
CA ALA A 297 17.57 -3.43 8.95
C ALA A 297 17.79 -4.93 9.17
N LEU A 298 17.63 -5.75 8.12
CA LEU A 298 17.86 -7.20 8.16
C LEU A 298 19.34 -7.58 8.27
N LYS A 299 20.26 -6.80 7.69
CA LYS A 299 21.72 -7.05 7.74
C LYS A 299 22.29 -7.03 9.16
N PHE A 300 21.63 -6.37 10.12
CA PHE A 300 22.07 -6.37 11.51
C PHE A 300 21.77 -7.69 12.26
N ILE A 301 20.94 -8.57 11.68
CA ILE A 301 20.59 -9.84 12.30
C ILE A 301 21.66 -10.89 11.98
N ARG A 302 22.28 -11.44 13.01
CA ARG A 302 23.32 -12.47 12.85
C ARG A 302 22.73 -13.77 12.28
N ASP A 303 23.50 -14.42 11.42
CA ASP A 303 23.20 -15.71 10.78
C ASP A 303 21.97 -15.71 9.85
N LEU A 304 21.36 -14.55 9.60
CA LEU A 304 20.27 -14.38 8.65
C LEU A 304 20.80 -14.14 7.23
N LYS A 305 20.37 -14.95 6.27
CA LYS A 305 20.72 -14.76 4.85
C LYS A 305 19.51 -14.21 4.08
N VAL A 306 19.64 -12.98 3.61
CA VAL A 306 18.65 -12.36 2.70
C VAL A 306 18.95 -12.76 1.27
N LEU A 307 17.97 -13.38 0.61
CA LEU A 307 17.99 -13.73 -0.80
C LEU A 307 17.05 -12.78 -1.55
N GLU A 308 17.57 -12.16 -2.61
CA GLU A 308 16.75 -11.33 -3.48
C GLU A 308 15.92 -12.23 -4.41
N ILE A 309 14.65 -11.87 -4.59
CA ILE A 309 13.78 -12.52 -5.57
C ILE A 309 13.85 -11.71 -6.86
N LEU A 310 14.27 -12.32 -7.96
CA LEU A 310 14.32 -11.65 -9.26
C LEU A 310 12.94 -11.61 -9.92
N PRO A 311 12.54 -10.48 -10.54
CA PRO A 311 13.17 -9.16 -10.43
C PRO A 311 12.94 -8.52 -9.04
N HIS A 312 13.85 -7.65 -8.59
CA HIS A 312 13.84 -6.98 -7.28
C HIS A 312 13.88 -5.45 -7.43
N HIS A 313 13.78 -4.72 -6.32
CA HIS A 313 13.81 -3.24 -6.29
C HIS A 313 12.75 -2.62 -7.21
N GLU A 314 13.11 -1.68 -8.10
CA GLU A 314 12.20 -1.00 -9.03
C GLU A 314 11.44 -2.00 -9.91
N ASP A 315 12.09 -3.08 -10.33
CA ASP A 315 11.51 -4.10 -11.19
C ASP A 315 10.66 -5.15 -10.44
N ALA A 316 10.55 -5.06 -9.11
CA ALA A 316 9.89 -6.08 -8.30
C ALA A 316 8.41 -6.30 -8.65
N LEU A 317 7.98 -7.55 -8.74
CA LEU A 317 6.59 -7.86 -9.08
C LEU A 317 5.63 -7.46 -7.94
N CYS A 318 4.44 -6.98 -8.33
CA CYS A 318 3.36 -6.63 -7.41
C CYS A 318 2.88 -7.85 -6.61
N SER A 319 2.44 -7.65 -5.36
CA SER A 319 1.79 -8.70 -4.56
C SER A 319 0.36 -9.02 -4.98
N GLY A 320 -0.30 -8.13 -5.74
CA GLY A 320 -1.72 -8.25 -6.08
C GLY A 320 -2.69 -7.82 -4.96
N ALA A 321 -2.19 -7.45 -3.78
CA ALA A 321 -3.03 -7.19 -2.60
C ALA A 321 -3.75 -5.82 -2.60
N GLY A 322 -3.18 -4.81 -3.28
CA GLY A 322 -3.57 -3.41 -3.13
C GLY A 322 -4.78 -2.97 -3.97
N GLY A 323 -5.25 -1.75 -3.68
CA GLY A 323 -6.19 -1.00 -4.53
C GLY A 323 -7.54 -1.64 -4.80
N GLY A 324 -8.00 -2.53 -3.90
CA GLY A 324 -9.24 -3.29 -4.07
C GLY A 324 -9.18 -4.36 -5.15
N PHE A 325 -8.00 -4.63 -5.72
CA PHE A 325 -7.82 -5.57 -6.80
C PHE A 325 -8.27 -7.00 -6.44
N PRO A 326 -7.97 -7.55 -5.25
CA PRO A 326 -8.49 -8.87 -4.85
C PRO A 326 -10.01 -8.94 -4.71
N ALA A 327 -10.68 -7.82 -4.41
CA ALA A 327 -12.13 -7.78 -4.26
C ALA A 327 -12.85 -7.76 -5.62
N VAL A 328 -12.28 -7.05 -6.60
CA VAL A 328 -12.88 -6.91 -7.94
C VAL A 328 -12.42 -8.02 -8.90
N PHE A 329 -11.17 -8.44 -8.82
CA PHE A 329 -10.55 -9.44 -9.71
C PHE A 329 -9.79 -10.52 -8.92
N PRO A 330 -10.48 -11.32 -8.08
CA PRO A 330 -9.85 -12.26 -7.15
C PRO A 330 -8.93 -13.28 -7.84
N GLU A 331 -9.32 -13.80 -9.01
CA GLU A 331 -8.51 -14.78 -9.76
C GLU A 331 -7.22 -14.16 -10.32
N GLN A 332 -7.30 -12.93 -10.85
CA GLN A 332 -6.12 -12.23 -11.35
C GLN A 332 -5.17 -11.87 -10.20
N ALA A 333 -5.71 -11.37 -9.08
CA ALA A 333 -4.93 -11.09 -7.88
C ALA A 333 -4.18 -12.33 -7.37
N ALA A 334 -4.85 -13.47 -7.32
CA ALA A 334 -4.24 -14.74 -6.93
C ALA A 334 -3.08 -15.16 -7.86
N LYS A 335 -3.24 -15.00 -9.19
CA LYS A 335 -2.18 -15.32 -10.16
C LYS A 335 -0.97 -14.38 -10.04
N VAL A 336 -1.21 -13.08 -9.83
CA VAL A 336 -0.15 -12.09 -9.59
C VAL A 336 0.64 -12.45 -8.33
N ALA A 337 -0.06 -12.77 -7.23
CA ALA A 337 0.57 -13.21 -5.99
C ALA A 337 1.35 -14.53 -6.18
N GLN A 338 0.75 -15.49 -6.90
CA GLN A 338 1.36 -16.79 -7.18
C GLN A 338 2.71 -16.66 -7.87
N ARG A 339 2.82 -15.84 -8.93
CA ARG A 339 4.10 -15.64 -9.63
C ARG A 339 5.21 -15.19 -8.69
N ARG A 340 4.88 -14.32 -7.73
CA ARG A 340 5.87 -13.84 -6.75
C ARG A 340 6.19 -14.88 -5.68
N LEU A 341 5.22 -15.69 -5.27
CA LEU A 341 5.43 -16.80 -4.34
C LEU A 341 6.29 -17.91 -4.97
N ASP A 342 6.04 -18.27 -6.23
CA ASP A 342 6.83 -19.25 -6.97
C ASP A 342 8.29 -18.78 -7.08
N ALA A 343 8.49 -17.52 -7.48
CA ALA A 343 9.83 -16.93 -7.53
C ALA A 343 10.52 -16.86 -6.15
N ALA A 344 9.76 -16.72 -5.06
CA ALA A 344 10.31 -16.79 -3.70
C ALA A 344 10.76 -18.20 -3.32
N GLU A 345 9.96 -19.22 -3.66
CA GLU A 345 10.29 -20.63 -3.44
C GLU A 345 11.52 -21.06 -4.24
N ASP A 346 11.65 -20.60 -5.49
CA ASP A 346 12.80 -20.86 -6.37
C ASP A 346 14.14 -20.36 -5.79
N THR A 347 14.12 -19.37 -4.87
CA THR A 347 15.34 -18.94 -4.16
C THR A 347 15.87 -19.98 -3.17
N GLY A 348 15.05 -20.96 -2.79
CA GLY A 348 15.34 -21.91 -1.72
C GLY A 348 15.25 -21.30 -0.32
N ALA A 349 14.54 -20.18 -0.16
CA ALA A 349 14.23 -19.59 1.13
C ALA A 349 13.14 -20.37 1.86
N THR A 350 13.18 -20.32 3.20
CA THR A 350 12.14 -20.93 4.04
C THR A 350 10.99 -19.96 4.34
N SER A 351 11.25 -18.65 4.16
CA SER A 351 10.28 -17.60 4.47
C SER A 351 10.34 -16.46 3.44
N LEU A 352 9.18 -15.89 3.10
CA LEU A 352 9.03 -14.63 2.37
C LEU A 352 8.83 -13.48 3.36
N VAL A 353 9.70 -12.47 3.30
CA VAL A 353 9.62 -11.26 4.13
C VAL A 353 9.09 -10.09 3.31
N THR A 354 8.12 -9.37 3.85
CA THR A 354 7.55 -8.14 3.27
C THR A 354 7.55 -6.99 4.28
N THR A 355 7.31 -5.76 3.85
CA THR A 355 7.16 -4.57 4.70
C THR A 355 5.72 -4.05 4.72
N CYS A 356 4.76 -4.94 4.47
CA CYS A 356 3.37 -4.58 4.29
C CYS A 356 2.47 -5.72 4.80
N PRO A 357 1.77 -5.52 5.92
CA PRO A 357 0.84 -6.51 6.45
C PRO A 357 -0.30 -6.87 5.47
N HIS A 358 -0.65 -5.95 4.56
CA HIS A 358 -1.64 -6.24 3.52
C HIS A 358 -1.10 -7.26 2.50
N ALA A 359 0.16 -7.11 2.07
CA ALA A 359 0.82 -8.09 1.21
C ALA A 359 1.03 -9.42 1.94
N GLU A 360 1.45 -9.38 3.21
CA GLU A 360 1.59 -10.56 4.07
C GLU A 360 0.28 -11.37 4.13
N MET A 361 -0.84 -10.70 4.47
CA MET A 361 -2.17 -11.32 4.54
C MET A 361 -2.61 -11.93 3.20
N HIS A 362 -2.35 -11.24 2.08
CA HIS A 362 -2.72 -11.74 0.77
C HIS A 362 -1.87 -12.95 0.35
N PHE A 363 -0.55 -12.84 0.50
CA PHE A 363 0.37 -13.93 0.19
C PHE A 363 0.11 -15.18 1.02
N GLU A 364 -0.14 -15.04 2.32
CA GLU A 364 -0.52 -16.19 3.15
C GLU A 364 -1.78 -16.88 2.64
N GLY A 365 -2.82 -16.10 2.32
CA GLY A 365 -4.08 -16.66 1.82
C GLY A 365 -3.89 -17.47 0.53
N ILE A 366 -2.97 -17.05 -0.35
CA ILE A 366 -2.64 -17.78 -1.58
C ILE A 366 -1.73 -18.98 -1.29
N ALA A 367 -0.71 -18.83 -0.44
CA ALA A 367 0.20 -19.90 -0.05
C ALA A 367 -0.54 -21.06 0.63
N GLN A 368 -1.49 -20.76 1.53
CA GLN A 368 -2.35 -21.74 2.20
C GLN A 368 -3.22 -22.51 1.21
N LYS A 369 -3.88 -21.81 0.27
CA LYS A 369 -4.69 -22.45 -0.78
C LYS A 369 -3.87 -23.40 -1.67
N ARG A 370 -2.57 -23.16 -1.79
CA ARG A 370 -1.63 -23.96 -2.57
C ARG A 370 -0.83 -24.96 -1.74
N ASN A 371 -1.07 -25.04 -0.42
CA ASN A 371 -0.33 -25.90 0.51
C ASN A 371 1.20 -25.70 0.43
N MET A 372 1.65 -24.47 0.23
CA MET A 372 3.09 -24.15 0.21
C MET A 372 3.67 -24.25 1.62
N THR A 373 4.93 -24.68 1.71
CA THR A 373 5.67 -24.72 2.99
C THR A 373 6.35 -23.39 3.33
N LEU A 374 6.34 -22.43 2.40
CA LEU A 374 6.94 -21.11 2.54
C LEU A 374 6.19 -20.29 3.59
N THR A 375 6.88 -19.88 4.66
CA THR A 375 6.28 -19.01 5.69
C THR A 375 6.26 -17.57 5.19
N ILE A 376 5.16 -16.85 5.37
CA ILE A 376 5.10 -15.43 5.01
C ILE A 376 5.12 -14.62 6.31
N VAL A 377 6.01 -13.63 6.40
CA VAL A 377 6.17 -12.82 7.61
C VAL A 377 6.41 -11.35 7.29
N ASP A 378 6.01 -10.45 8.18
CA ASP A 378 6.40 -9.04 8.08
C ASP A 378 7.83 -8.83 8.61
N LEU A 379 8.51 -7.81 8.07
CA LEU A 379 9.82 -7.37 8.52
C LEU A 379 9.86 -7.12 10.03
N ALA A 380 8.83 -6.49 10.61
CA ALA A 380 8.78 -6.18 12.03
C ALA A 380 8.90 -7.45 12.89
N GLU A 381 8.31 -8.56 12.48
CA GLU A 381 8.39 -9.84 13.18
C GLU A 381 9.82 -10.39 13.16
N MET A 382 10.50 -10.31 12.01
CA MET A 382 11.90 -10.73 11.88
C MET A 382 12.83 -9.92 12.78
N LEU A 383 12.65 -8.60 12.82
CA LEU A 383 13.42 -7.71 13.69
C LEU A 383 13.14 -8.01 15.16
N ALA A 384 11.87 -8.22 15.52
CA ALA A 384 11.47 -8.54 16.89
C ALA A 384 11.98 -9.90 17.35
N ASN A 385 12.06 -10.90 16.47
CA ASN A 385 12.60 -12.23 16.79
C ASN A 385 14.12 -12.22 17.03
N ALA A 386 14.83 -11.24 16.47
CA ALA A 386 16.28 -11.07 16.62
C ALA A 386 16.71 -10.30 17.89
N LEU A 387 15.76 -9.65 18.58
CA LEU A 387 15.95 -9.08 19.93
C LEU A 387 16.01 -10.19 20.97
#